data_AF-A0A6B3G513-F1
#
_entry.id   AF-A0A6B3G513-F1
#
_cell.length_a   1.000
_cell.length_b   1.000
_cell.length_c   1.000
_cell.angle_alpha   90.00
_cell.angle_beta   90.00
_cell.angle_gamma   90.00
#
_symmetry.space_group_name_H-M   'P 1'
#
loop_
_entity.id
_entity.type
_entity.pdbx_description
1 polymer ?
#
loop_
_entity_poly.entity_id
_entity_poly.type
_entity_poly.pdbx_seq_one_letter_code
_entity_poly.pdbx_strand_id
1 'polypeptide(L)' 'KCETDFVAKGDKFQTVANTLAAHVAATSPADIAALLASEIEPGKTVQAYVDEANANLGEKIVLDRFA' A
#
# COMPACT_ATOMS: atom_id res chain seq x y z
N LYS A 1 -0.55 -3.12 7.52
CA LYS A 1 0.05 -3.89 8.64
C LYS A 1 1.41 -4.38 8.18
N CYS A 2 2.40 -4.41 9.07
CA CYS A 2 3.73 -5.01 8.87
C CYS A 2 4.07 -5.86 10.12
N GLU A 3 5.02 -6.77 9.99
CA GLU A 3 5.43 -7.76 10.99
C GLU A 3 6.27 -7.15 12.12
N THR A 4 7.13 -6.15 11.84
CA THR A 4 8.00 -5.52 12.85
C THR A 4 7.78 -4.01 12.99
N ASP A 5 8.07 -3.48 14.19
CA ASP A 5 7.99 -2.04 14.46
C ASP A 5 9.15 -1.25 13.83
N PHE A 6 10.28 -1.91 13.55
CA PHE A 6 11.39 -1.34 12.79
C PHE A 6 10.97 -0.98 11.37
N VAL A 7 10.25 -1.87 10.67
CA VAL A 7 9.71 -1.58 9.34
C VAL A 7 8.64 -0.49 9.43
N ALA A 8 7.73 -0.55 10.42
CA ALA A 8 6.66 0.43 10.60
C ALA A 8 7.17 1.87 10.74
N LYS A 9 8.31 2.06 11.42
CA LYS A 9 8.93 3.36 11.67
C LYS A 9 9.85 3.83 10.54
N GLY A 10 10.18 2.96 9.58
CA GLY A 10 11.07 3.28 8.48
C GLY A 10 10.40 4.18 7.42
N ASP A 11 11.17 5.11 6.86
CA ASP A 11 10.69 6.08 5.86
C ASP A 11 10.06 5.41 4.64
N LYS A 12 10.59 4.25 4.24
CA LYS A 12 10.06 3.45 3.13
C LYS A 12 8.62 3.00 3.37
N PHE A 13 8.33 2.46 4.56
CA PHE A 13 6.98 2.03 4.92
C PHE A 13 6.03 3.22 5.02
N GLN A 14 6.47 4.32 5.65
CA GLN A 14 5.66 5.53 5.77
C GLN A 14 5.34 6.13 4.39
N THR A 15 6.31 6.12 3.47
CA THR A 15 6.11 6.59 2.09
C THR A 15 5.05 5.75 1.39
N VAL A 16 5.15 4.42 1.46
CA VAL A 16 4.17 3.50 0.87
C VAL A 16 2.77 3.73 1.48
N ALA A 17 2.68 3.82 2.80
CA ALA A 17 1.40 4.07 3.49
C ALA A 17 0.77 5.41 3.09
N ASN A 18 1.57 6.47 2.97
CA ASN A 18 1.09 7.80 2.57
C ASN A 18 0.60 7.81 1.12
N THR A 19 1.33 7.18 0.19
CA THR A 19 0.91 7.06 -1.21
C THR A 19 -0.41 6.31 -1.33
N LEU A 20 -0.54 5.19 -0.60
CA LEU A 20 -1.78 4.39 -0.58
C LEU A 20 -2.95 5.19 0.02
N ALA A 21 -2.72 5.93 1.11
CA ALA A 21 -3.76 6.76 1.72
C ALA A 21 -4.22 7.89 0.79
N ALA A 22 -3.29 8.57 0.10
CA ALA A 22 -3.62 9.60 -0.88
C ALA A 22 -4.42 9.03 -2.04
N HIS A 23 -4.05 7.84 -2.52
CA HIS A 23 -4.76 7.14 -3.58
C HIS A 23 -6.18 6.74 -3.19
N VAL A 24 -6.37 6.18 -2.00
CA VAL A 24 -7.69 5.87 -1.45
C VAL A 24 -8.55 7.13 -1.36
N ALA A 25 -8.00 8.24 -0.86
CA ALA A 25 -8.73 9.50 -0.76
C ALA A 25 -9.13 10.06 -2.14
N ALA A 26 -8.28 9.89 -3.16
CA ALA A 26 -8.56 10.35 -4.52
C ALA A 26 -9.57 9.47 -5.27
N THR A 27 -9.54 8.16 -5.05
CA THR A 27 -10.32 7.18 -5.83
C THR A 27 -11.57 6.66 -5.12
N SER A 28 -11.67 6.85 -3.80
CA SER A 28 -12.79 6.38 -2.97
C SER A 28 -13.24 4.95 -3.29
N PRO A 29 -12.34 3.96 -3.25
CA PRO A 29 -12.67 2.58 -3.57
C PRO A 29 -13.69 2.02 -2.57
N ALA A 30 -14.61 1.17 -3.05
CA ALA A 30 -15.67 0.61 -2.21
C ALA A 30 -15.15 -0.39 -1.17
N ASP A 31 -14.08 -1.14 -1.51
CA ASP A 31 -13.48 -2.16 -0.68
C ASP A 31 -12.00 -2.39 -1.04
N ILE A 32 -11.36 -3.31 -0.31
CA ILE A 32 -9.94 -3.64 -0.52
C ILE A 32 -9.70 -4.28 -1.88
N ALA A 33 -10.63 -5.08 -2.40
CA ALA A 33 -10.45 -5.70 -3.72
C ALA A 33 -10.48 -4.63 -4.82
N ALA A 34 -11.39 -3.66 -4.73
CA ALA A 34 -11.45 -2.50 -5.60
C ALA A 34 -10.19 -1.64 -5.49
N LEU A 35 -9.68 -1.42 -4.28
CA LEU A 35 -8.42 -0.72 -4.06
C LEU A 35 -7.24 -1.47 -4.71
N LEU A 36 -7.09 -2.76 -4.46
CA LEU A 36 -5.98 -3.57 -5.00
C LEU A 36 -5.97 -3.62 -6.53
N ALA A 37 -7.16 -3.62 -7.15
CA ALA A 37 -7.33 -3.60 -8.60
C ALA A 37 -7.17 -2.20 -9.22
N SER A 38 -7.28 -1.14 -8.43
CA SER A 38 -7.15 0.24 -8.93
C SER A 38 -5.71 0.56 -9.34
N GLU A 39 -5.56 1.41 -10.35
CA GLU A 39 -4.26 1.88 -10.83
C GLU A 39 -3.78 3.04 -9.97
N ILE A 40 -2.62 2.87 -9.32
CA ILE A 40 -1.97 3.89 -8.49
C ILE A 40 -0.96 4.72 -9.29
N GLU A 41 -0.38 4.11 -10.32
CA GLU A 41 0.48 4.74 -11.32
C GLU A 41 0.04 4.24 -12.70
N PRO A 42 0.31 4.96 -13.80
CA PRO A 42 -0.06 4.50 -15.14
C PRO A 42 0.47 3.09 -15.44
N GLY A 43 -0.43 2.12 -15.61
CA GLY A 43 -0.10 0.72 -15.86
C GLY A 43 0.36 -0.08 -14.63
N LYS A 44 0.22 0.47 -13.42
CA LYS A 44 0.58 -0.22 -12.17
C LYS A 44 -0.59 -0.22 -11.20
N THR A 45 -1.03 -1.41 -10.82
CA THR A 45 -2.06 -1.58 -9.81
C THR A 45 -1.51 -1.36 -8.41
N VAL A 46 -2.39 -1.04 -7.47
CA VAL A 46 -2.04 -0.99 -6.04
C VAL A 46 -1.45 -2.31 -5.57
N GLN A 47 -1.98 -3.45 -6.05
CA GLN A 47 -1.42 -4.77 -5.73
C GLN A 47 0.06 -4.86 -6.14
N ALA A 48 0.39 -4.50 -7.38
CA ALA A 48 1.77 -4.55 -7.88
C ALA A 48 2.69 -3.57 -7.09
N TYR A 49 2.17 -2.41 -6.72
CA TYR A 49 2.89 -1.44 -5.89
C TYR A 49 3.22 -2.00 -4.49
N VAL A 50 2.25 -2.65 -3.83
CA VAL A 50 2.45 -3.28 -2.52
C VAL A 50 3.42 -4.46 -2.61
N ASP A 51 3.35 -5.26 -3.67
CA ASP A 51 4.27 -6.40 -3.87
C ASP A 51 5.72 -5.94 -4.08
N GLU A 52 5.93 -4.83 -4.79
CA GLU A 52 7.26 -4.22 -4.92
C GLU A 52 7.75 -3.62 -3.60
N ALA A 53 6.87 -2.98 -2.84
CA ALA A 53 7.19 -2.49 -1.50
C ALA A 53 7.62 -3.63 -0.55
N ASN A 54 6.94 -4.79 -0.62
CA ASN A 54 7.29 -5.98 0.15
C ASN A 54 8.70 -6.49 -0.19
N ALA A 55 9.03 -6.57 -1.49
CA ALA A 55 10.37 -6.95 -1.93
C ALA A 55 11.45 -5.97 -1.44
N ASN A 56 11.16 -4.66 -1.45
CA ASN A 56 12.08 -3.61 -1.04
C ASN A 56 12.28 -3.48 0.49
N LEU A 57 11.28 -3.90 1.26
CA LEU A 57 11.29 -3.85 2.72
C LEU A 57 11.76 -5.17 3.35
N GLY A 58 11.76 -6.27 2.58
CA GLY A 58 12.15 -7.59 3.06
C GLY A 58 11.14 -8.20 4.05
N GLU A 59 9.95 -7.62 4.12
CA GLU A 59 8.89 -7.98 5.06
C GLU A 59 7.52 -7.84 4.37
N LYS A 60 6.58 -8.71 4.75
CA LYS A 60 5.24 -8.70 4.15
C LYS A 60 4.38 -7.59 4.75
N ILE A 61 3.92 -6.69 3.88
CA ILE A 61 2.92 -5.67 4.17
C ILE A 61 1.57 -6.12 3.61
N VAL A 62 0.54 -5.95 4.44
CA VAL A 62 -0.84 -6.28 4.08
C VAL A 62 -1.74 -5.07 4.33
N LEU A 63 -2.52 -4.72 3.30
CA LEU A 63 -3.65 -3.80 3.42
C LEU A 63 -4.81 -4.52 4.12
N ASP A 64 -5.24 -4.00 5.26
CA ASP A 64 -6.21 -4.67 6.14
C ASP A 64 -7.56 -3.95 6.22
N ARG A 65 -7.55 -2.61 6.19
CA ARG A 65 -8.73 -1.75 6.19
C ARG A 65 -8.36 -0.32 5.80
N PHE A 66 -9.33 0.42 5.30
CA PHE A 66 -9.29 1.87 5.12
C PHE A 66 -10.69 2.44 5.46
N ALA A 67 -10.75 3.71 5.86
CA ALA A 67 -11.98 4.40 6.25
C ALA A 67 -11.84 5.90 5.98
#